data_AF-A0A954QWL3-F1
#
_entry.id   AF-A0A954QWL3-F1
#
_cell.length_a   1.000
_cell.length_b   1.000
_cell.length_c   1.000
_cell.angle_alpha   90.00
_cell.angle_beta   90.00
_cell.angle_gamma   90.00
#
_symmetry.space_group_name_H-M   'P 1'
#
loop_
_entity.id
_entity.type
_entity.pdbx_description
1 polymer ?
#
loop_
_entity_poly.entity_id
_entity_poly.type
_entity_poly.pdbx_seq_one_letter_code
_entity_poly.pdbx_strand_id
1 'polypeptide(L)'
;MSSSLHRSSGGRQPTMIVTAPGSLGDVNPMLAIARELQRGGERVVFLTSERYLPLAQRAGLEVKSLVSEEQFQRMTRHPQIWHPRHGARLLFREAVEHFLEAHYD
;
A
#
# COMPACT_ATOMS: atom_id res chain seq x y z
N MET A 1 25.07 2.42 -19.04
CA MET A 1 23.98 2.90 -19.92
C MET A 1 22.74 3.09 -19.06
N SER A 2 22.61 4.24 -18.40
CA SER A 2 21.44 4.55 -17.56
C SER A 2 20.55 5.48 -18.38
N SER A 3 19.39 4.96 -18.81
CA SER A 3 18.39 5.73 -19.55
C SER A 3 17.83 6.82 -18.64
N SER A 4 18.33 8.04 -18.79
CA SER A 4 17.74 9.23 -18.19
C SER A 4 16.43 9.54 -18.93
N LEU A 5 15.31 9.07 -18.41
CA LEU A 5 14.01 9.59 -18.82
C LEU A 5 13.97 11.07 -18.44
N HIS A 6 14.03 11.91 -19.47
CA HIS A 6 13.86 13.35 -19.41
C HIS A 6 12.45 13.65 -18.88
N ARG A 7 12.33 13.93 -17.57
CA ARG A 7 11.07 14.41 -16.99
C ARG A 7 10.96 15.90 -17.27
N SER A 8 10.03 16.25 -18.15
CA SER A 8 9.70 17.62 -18.56
C SER A 8 9.47 18.53 -17.36
N SER A 9 10.27 19.59 -17.27
CA SER A 9 10.10 20.72 -16.36
C SER A 9 8.82 21.49 -16.72
N GLY A 10 7.74 21.27 -15.95
CA GLY A 10 6.50 22.07 -16.03
C GLY A 10 5.20 21.36 -15.63
N GLY A 11 5.17 20.02 -15.56
CA GLY A 11 3.99 19.26 -15.13
C GLY A 11 4.09 18.78 -13.67
N ARG A 12 2.96 18.64 -12.97
CA ARG A 12 2.92 18.00 -11.63
C ARG A 12 3.57 16.62 -11.74
N GLN A 13 4.57 16.34 -10.91
CA GLN A 13 5.23 15.03 -10.92
C GLN A 13 4.18 13.93 -10.72
N PRO A 14 4.21 12.83 -11.50
CA PRO A 14 3.27 11.72 -11.32
C PRO A 14 3.39 11.16 -9.90
N THR A 15 2.26 10.98 -9.23
CA THR A 15 2.24 10.30 -7.93
C THR A 15 2.26 8.79 -8.16
N MET A 16 3.23 8.10 -7.57
CA MET A 16 3.26 6.64 -7.50
C MET A 16 2.54 6.19 -6.24
N ILE A 17 1.54 5.33 -6.40
CA ILE A 17 0.82 4.71 -5.28
C ILE A 17 1.37 3.29 -5.11
N VAL A 18 1.84 2.98 -3.90
CA VAL A 18 2.35 1.65 -3.56
C VAL A 18 1.48 1.07 -2.46
N THR A 19 0.81 -0.04 -2.75
CA THR A 19 -0.21 -0.62 -1.88
C THR A 19 0.23 -1.97 -1.33
N ALA A 20 0.18 -2.11 0.00
CA ALA A 20 0.54 -3.32 0.73
C ALA A 20 -0.37 -3.50 1.96
N PRO A 21 -1.62 -3.97 1.77
CA PRO A 21 -2.59 -4.13 2.86
C PRO A 21 -2.35 -5.35 3.76
N GLY A 22 -1.49 -6.28 3.31
CA GLY A 22 -1.37 -7.61 3.87
C GLY A 22 -0.51 -7.70 5.12
N SER A 23 0.04 -8.89 5.35
CA SER A 23 0.99 -9.13 6.44
C SER A 23 2.35 -8.47 6.20
N LEU A 24 3.27 -8.56 7.16
CA LEU A 24 4.67 -8.14 6.96
C LEU A 24 5.36 -8.81 5.75
N GLY A 25 4.91 -9.99 5.33
CA GLY A 25 5.41 -10.64 4.11
C GLY A 25 5.09 -9.87 2.82
N ASP A 26 3.99 -9.09 2.81
CA ASP A 26 3.61 -8.17 1.73
C ASP A 26 4.20 -6.77 1.97
N VAL A 27 4.11 -6.25 3.19
CA VAL A 27 4.56 -4.89 3.53
C VAL A 27 6.06 -4.69 3.33
N ASN A 28 6.91 -5.61 3.78
CA ASN A 28 8.36 -5.43 3.70
C ASN A 28 8.91 -5.30 2.28
N PRO A 29 8.59 -6.19 1.31
CA PRO A 29 9.07 -6.03 -0.06
C PRO A 29 8.51 -4.76 -0.72
N MET A 30 7.24 -4.44 -0.50
CA MET A 30 6.63 -3.23 -1.07
C MET A 30 7.22 -1.95 -0.47
N LEU A 31 7.55 -1.96 0.82
CA LEU A 31 8.25 -0.86 1.48
C LEU A 31 9.63 -0.63 0.86
N ALA A 32 10.37 -1.69 0.56
CA ALA A 32 11.67 -1.58 -0.10
C ALA A 32 11.53 -0.95 -1.51
N ILE A 33 10.55 -1.39 -2.29
CA ILE A 33 10.26 -0.82 -3.62
C ILE A 33 9.89 0.67 -3.51
N ALA A 34 9.00 1.03 -2.58
CA ALA A 34 8.56 2.41 -2.37
C ALA A 34 9.73 3.35 -2.04
N ARG A 35 10.67 2.88 -1.21
CA ARG A 35 11.87 3.66 -0.86
C ARG A 35 12.79 3.89 -2.05
N GLU A 36 12.97 2.90 -2.91
CA GLU A 36 13.79 3.07 -4.11
C GLU A 36 13.14 4.01 -5.13
N LEU A 37 11.80 3.95 -5.29
CA LEU A 37 11.05 4.92 -6.09
C LEU A 37 11.20 6.35 -5.55
N GLN A 38 11.07 6.52 -4.23
CA GLN A 38 11.28 7.80 -3.57
C GLN A 38 12.72 8.31 -3.76
N ARG A 39 13.72 7.43 -3.61
CA ARG A 39 15.14 7.76 -3.85
C ARG A 39 15.43 8.14 -5.30
N GLY A 40 14.64 7.62 -6.24
CA GLY A 40 14.64 8.01 -7.65
C GLY A 40 13.99 9.37 -7.94
N GLY A 41 13.43 10.03 -6.92
CA GLY A 41 12.81 11.34 -7.02
C GLY A 41 11.31 11.31 -7.34
N GLU A 42 10.65 10.14 -7.31
CA GLU A 42 9.20 10.07 -7.46
C GLU A 42 8.49 10.52 -6.18
N ARG A 43 7.32 11.17 -6.31
CA ARG A 43 6.40 11.31 -5.18
C ARG A 43 5.72 9.96 -4.95
N VAL A 44 5.94 9.37 -3.79
CA VAL A 44 5.38 8.06 -3.43
C VAL A 44 4.40 8.20 -2.26
N VAL A 45 3.18 7.69 -2.42
CA VAL A 45 2.21 7.49 -1.34
C VAL A 45 2.09 6.01 -1.05
N PHE A 46 2.37 5.61 0.18
CA PHE A 46 2.33 4.22 0.61
C PHE A 46 1.01 3.92 1.34
N LEU A 47 0.24 3.00 0.79
CA LEU A 47 -1.07 2.61 1.29
C LEU A 47 -0.96 1.24 1.99
N THR A 48 -1.28 1.18 3.28
CA THR A 48 -1.17 -0.05 4.08
C THR A 48 -2.20 -0.10 5.21
N SER A 49 -2.25 -1.19 5.98
CA SER A 49 -3.03 -1.22 7.22
C SER A 49 -2.48 -0.22 8.23
N GLU A 50 -3.38 0.39 9.00
CA GLU A 50 -3.05 1.30 10.10
C GLU A 50 -1.93 0.75 11.01
N ARG A 51 -1.95 -0.57 11.24
CA ARG A 51 -0.91 -1.33 11.94
C ARG A 51 0.52 -0.96 11.53
N TYR A 52 0.74 -0.81 10.23
CA TYR A 52 2.07 -0.69 9.63
C TYR A 52 2.40 0.73 9.20
N LEU A 53 1.50 1.70 9.40
CA LEU A 53 1.81 3.12 9.15
C LEU A 53 3.07 3.57 9.89
N PRO A 54 3.29 3.23 11.18
CA PRO A 54 4.51 3.65 11.87
C PRO A 54 5.79 3.11 11.21
N LEU A 55 5.73 1.93 10.60
CA LEU A 55 6.86 1.33 9.89
C LEU A 55 7.20 2.14 8.62
N ALA A 56 6.18 2.45 7.81
CA ALA A 56 6.35 3.21 6.58
C ALA A 56 6.71 4.69 6.84
N GLN A 57 6.17 5.30 7.90
CA GLN A 57 6.53 6.65 8.34
C GLN A 57 8.00 6.75 8.76
N ARG A 58 8.50 5.77 9.52
CA ARG A 58 9.94 5.70 9.89
C ARG A 58 10.85 5.55 8.68
N ALA A 59 10.34 5.02 7.57
CA ALA A 59 11.05 4.93 6.30
C ALA A 59 11.03 6.26 5.50
N GLY A 60 10.36 7.31 6.00
CA GLY A 60 10.28 8.62 5.36
C GLY A 60 9.23 8.73 4.25
N LEU A 61 8.30 7.78 4.16
CA LEU A 61 7.25 7.78 3.13
C LEU A 61 6.05 8.61 3.56
N GLU A 62 5.35 9.22 2.59
CA GLU A 62 3.97 9.66 2.76
C GLU A 62 3.09 8.43 2.86
N VAL A 63 2.16 8.39 3.81
CA VAL A 63 1.35 7.19 4.09
C VAL A 63 -0.13 7.52 4.18
N LYS A 64 -0.98 6.58 3.77
CA LYS A 64 -2.41 6.57 4.14
C LYS A 64 -2.84 5.16 4.57
N SER A 65 -3.84 5.12 5.45
CA SER A 65 -4.44 3.86 5.88
C SER A 65 -5.43 3.35 4.84
N LEU A 66 -5.36 2.07 4.49
CA LEU A 66 -6.39 1.36 3.70
C LEU A 66 -7.41 0.66 4.59
N VAL A 67 -7.01 0.26 5.78
CA VAL A 67 -7.81 -0.56 6.68
C VAL A 67 -7.38 -0.26 8.12
N SER A 68 -8.35 -0.05 9.00
CA SER A 68 -8.07 0.19 10.41
C SER A 68 -7.43 -1.03 11.07
N GLU A 69 -6.72 -0.84 12.18
CA GLU A 69 -6.16 -1.95 12.96
C GLU A 69 -7.26 -2.93 13.40
N GLU A 70 -8.44 -2.42 13.73
CA GLU A 70 -9.59 -3.23 14.17
C GLU A 70 -10.14 -4.08 13.02
N GLN A 71 -10.30 -3.49 11.83
CA GLN A 71 -10.70 -4.21 10.62
C GLN A 71 -9.66 -5.28 10.28
N PHE A 72 -8.36 -4.94 10.30
CA PHE A 72 -7.28 -5.88 10.06
C PHE A 72 -7.29 -7.05 11.05
N GLN A 73 -7.51 -6.79 12.34
CA GLN A 73 -7.65 -7.82 13.37
C GLN A 73 -8.87 -8.72 13.14
N ARG A 74 -10.03 -8.14 12.80
CA ARG A 74 -11.23 -8.94 12.47
C ARG A 74 -10.96 -9.85 11.27
N MET A 75 -10.34 -9.33 10.22
CA MET A 75 -10.02 -10.08 9.02
C MET A 75 -9.04 -11.23 9.29
N THR A 76 -7.93 -10.95 9.97
CA THR A 76 -6.88 -11.95 10.25
C THR A 76 -7.34 -13.05 11.21
N ARG A 77 -8.29 -12.76 12.11
CA ARG A 77 -8.87 -13.73 13.04
C ARG A 77 -10.01 -14.57 12.44
N HIS A 78 -10.55 -14.18 11.27
CA HIS A 78 -11.67 -14.89 10.67
C HIS A 78 -11.19 -16.18 9.98
N PRO A 79 -11.55 -17.39 10.46
CA PRO A 79 -11.00 -18.65 9.93
C PRO A 79 -11.32 -18.86 8.44
N GLN A 80 -12.47 -18.36 7.98
CA GLN A 80 -12.87 -18.52 6.57
C GLN A 80 -12.09 -17.62 5.61
N ILE A 81 -11.38 -16.59 6.09
CA ILE A 81 -10.52 -15.76 5.22
C ILE A 81 -9.32 -16.55 4.71
N TRP A 82 -8.88 -17.54 5.48
CA TRP A 82 -7.81 -18.45 5.09
C TRP A 82 -8.32 -19.67 4.30
N HIS A 83 -9.62 -19.73 4.00
CA HIS A 83 -10.20 -20.85 3.27
C HIS A 83 -9.86 -20.76 1.77
N PRO A 84 -9.26 -21.79 1.15
CA PRO A 84 -8.75 -21.72 -0.23
C PRO A 84 -9.79 -21.34 -1.28
N ARG A 85 -11.07 -21.69 -1.05
CA ARG A 85 -12.17 -21.44 -1.99
C ARG A 85 -13.03 -20.22 -1.67
N HIS A 86 -13.04 -19.77 -0.41
CA HIS A 86 -14.00 -18.77 0.07
C HIS A 86 -13.33 -17.51 0.61
N GLY A 87 -12.04 -17.61 0.96
CA GLY A 87 -11.26 -16.53 1.55
C GLY A 87 -11.15 -15.31 0.65
N ALA A 88 -10.82 -15.52 -0.63
CA ALA A 88 -10.74 -14.44 -1.61
C ALA A 88 -12.06 -13.66 -1.73
N ARG A 89 -13.22 -14.33 -1.77
CA ARG A 89 -14.53 -13.66 -1.87
C ARG A 89 -14.85 -12.84 -0.63
N LEU A 90 -14.54 -13.33 0.57
CA LEU A 90 -14.69 -12.57 1.81
C LEU A 90 -13.77 -11.35 1.85
N LEU A 91 -12.50 -11.52 1.47
CA LEU A 91 -11.53 -10.43 1.37
C LEU A 91 -12.00 -9.37 0.39
N PHE A 92 -12.42 -9.74 -0.82
CA PHE A 92 -12.95 -8.80 -1.81
C PHE A 92 -14.21 -8.08 -1.29
N ARG A 93 -15.15 -8.76 -0.62
CA ARG A 93 -16.37 -8.13 -0.12
C ARG A 93 -16.10 -7.07 0.96
N GLU A 94 -15.17 -7.35 1.87
CA GLU A 94 -14.85 -6.45 2.99
C GLU A 94 -13.84 -5.36 2.60
N ALA A 95 -12.95 -5.62 1.63
CA ALA A 95 -11.86 -4.72 1.27
C ALA A 95 -12.20 -3.76 0.13
N VAL A 96 -12.99 -4.16 -0.87
CA VAL A 96 -13.05 -3.45 -2.16
C VAL A 96 -13.48 -1.99 -2.06
N GLU A 97 -14.45 -1.66 -1.21
CA GLU A 97 -14.99 -0.30 -1.15
C GLU A 97 -13.98 0.69 -0.54
N HIS A 98 -13.43 0.37 0.63
CA HIS A 98 -12.43 1.22 1.30
C HIS A 98 -11.10 1.28 0.54
N PHE A 99 -10.73 0.20 -0.15
CA PHE A 99 -9.49 0.18 -0.91
C PHE A 99 -9.52 1.15 -2.08
N LEU A 100 -10.64 1.24 -2.79
CA LEU A 100 -10.72 2.08 -3.98
C LEU A 100 -10.67 3.57 -3.62
N GLU A 101 -11.40 4.02 -2.60
CA GLU A 101 -11.44 5.43 -2.17
C GLU A 101 -10.04 5.98 -1.86
N ALA A 102 -9.24 5.24 -1.10
CA ALA A 102 -7.89 5.66 -0.71
C ALA A 102 -6.90 5.85 -1.87
N HIS A 103 -7.19 5.33 -3.06
CA HIS A 103 -6.37 5.53 -4.26
C HIS A 103 -6.78 6.78 -5.07
N TYR A 104 -8.00 7.30 -4.87
CA TYR A 104 -8.51 8.45 -5.62
C TYR A 104 -8.37 9.79 -4.86
N ASP A 105 -8.27 9.73 -3.53
CA ASP A 105 -7.96 10.88 -2.66
C ASP A 105 -6.47 11.24 -2.66
#